data_AF-A0A973LB84-F1
#
_entry.id   AF-A0A973LB84-F1
#
_cell.length_a   1.000
_cell.length_b   1.000
_cell.length_c   1.000
_cell.angle_alpha   90.00
_cell.angle_beta   90.00
_cell.angle_gamma   90.00
#
_symmetry.space_group_name_H-M   'P 1'
#
loop_
_entity.id
_entity.type
_entity.pdbx_description
1 polymer ?
#
loop_
_entity_poly.entity_id
_entity_poly.type
_entity_poly.pdbx_seq_one_letter_code
_entity_poly.pdbx_strand_id
1 'polypeptide(L)'
;MFRSIRAGVRRPLRPLLALAVAAFLAVAGVQTAASPARAATAQACDVYATGGTPCAAAYSTVHALFAAYNGPLYQIQRASDSSKTDIGVLSAGDYANGPAQVSFCTGTTCTITKIYDQTSHHNDMPISWGGFWKGPGPNGSDVGADAMALPVTVNGHQVFGVKVRPGVGYRIDSTVGVPTGSQPEGIYMVTSSNYYNSQCCFDFGSAETDHSDDGNATMNAIEWGNACWFGGCTGPGPWVEADLENGMYSTNRGPNNADNPGVSHPFVSAWEKNNGTSNFTLKNGDATTGGLTTTYSGGLPNGYSPMKVQPDVELGTGGDNSNGGQGEFFEGAVTTGFPSDATENAVQAAITATGYSAPPPPPGGAIHAVGAGKCLDVPNSSTTGGTQLQIYTCNGQSNQTFHRTSANEIQVTDAGTTMCLDANNKGTTAGTKVIIWSCNGQSNQQWNVNSNGTITGAQSGLCLDVSGASTANGALVQLWTCNGQSNQQWTIS
;
A
#
# COMPACT_ATOMS: atom_id res chain seq x y z
N MET A 1 30.01 -55.80 65.42
CA MET A 1 31.43 -56.11 65.68
C MET A 1 32.24 -54.84 65.47
N PHE A 2 33.00 -54.42 66.49
CA PHE A 2 34.08 -53.40 66.52
C PHE A 2 33.74 -51.93 66.14
N ARG A 3 33.64 -51.00 67.13
CA ARG A 3 34.70 -50.15 67.76
C ARG A 3 35.21 -49.05 66.80
N SER A 4 35.50 -47.79 67.17
CA SER A 4 35.49 -46.92 68.38
C SER A 4 36.11 -45.57 67.88
N ILE A 5 35.84 -44.36 68.36
CA ILE A 5 36.47 -43.60 69.49
C ILE A 5 35.94 -42.14 69.31
N ARG A 6 35.11 -41.55 70.20
CA ARG A 6 35.40 -40.61 71.34
C ARG A 6 36.26 -39.38 70.98
N ALA A 7 36.09 -38.17 71.52
CA ALA A 7 35.14 -37.54 72.44
C ALA A 7 35.49 -36.02 72.52
N GLY A 8 34.55 -35.16 72.91
CA GLY A 8 34.84 -33.76 73.23
C GLY A 8 33.60 -32.99 73.72
N VAL A 9 33.48 -32.87 75.04
CA VAL A 9 32.37 -32.28 75.82
C VAL A 9 32.48 -30.75 75.88
N ARG A 10 31.36 -30.00 75.89
CA ARG A 10 31.01 -28.98 76.91
C ARG A 10 29.65 -28.28 76.65
N ARG A 11 29.08 -27.83 77.78
CA ARG A 11 27.68 -27.45 78.09
C ARG A 11 27.44 -25.92 77.91
N PRO A 12 26.25 -25.36 78.23
CA PRO A 12 25.42 -24.52 77.35
C PRO A 12 25.44 -23.02 77.68
N LEU A 13 24.86 -22.15 76.84
CA LEU A 13 24.30 -20.84 77.23
C LEU A 13 23.32 -20.29 76.17
N ARG A 14 22.21 -19.71 76.65
CA ARG A 14 21.12 -19.04 75.90
C ARG A 14 21.59 -17.73 75.24
N PRO A 15 20.90 -17.26 74.18
CA PRO A 15 20.56 -15.83 74.07
C PRO A 15 19.07 -15.63 73.69
N LEU A 16 18.28 -14.83 74.43
CA LEU A 16 18.10 -13.35 74.34
C LEU A 16 17.51 -12.88 72.99
N LEU A 17 16.19 -12.65 73.02
CA LEU A 17 15.40 -11.92 72.02
C LEU A 17 15.71 -10.42 72.11
N ALA A 18 15.94 -9.76 70.98
CA ALA A 18 15.91 -8.30 70.85
C ALA A 18 15.00 -7.91 69.67
N LEU A 19 13.99 -7.10 69.97
CA LEU A 19 13.14 -6.43 68.98
C LEU A 19 13.94 -5.36 68.24
N ALA A 20 13.87 -5.35 66.91
CA ALA A 20 14.25 -4.22 66.07
C ALA A 20 13.01 -3.74 65.30
N VAL A 21 12.61 -2.49 65.57
CA VAL A 21 11.58 -1.76 64.83
C VAL A 21 12.23 -1.22 63.56
N ALA A 22 11.80 -1.68 62.39
CA ALA A 22 12.18 -1.12 61.10
C ALA A 22 11.08 -0.19 60.60
N ALA A 23 11.40 1.10 60.44
CA ALA A 23 10.54 2.08 59.81
C ALA A 23 10.47 1.83 58.30
N PHE A 24 9.26 1.67 57.75
CA PHE A 24 9.01 1.59 56.32
C PHE A 24 9.03 3.00 55.71
N LEU A 25 10.07 3.31 54.94
CA LEU A 25 10.06 4.38 53.95
C LEU A 25 9.46 3.80 52.65
N ALA A 26 8.25 4.22 52.30
CA ALA A 26 7.64 3.91 51.02
C ALA A 26 8.32 4.73 49.91
N VAL A 27 9.26 4.11 49.20
CA VAL A 27 9.72 4.61 47.90
C VAL A 27 8.69 4.14 46.88
N ALA A 28 7.88 5.06 46.36
CA ALA A 28 7.06 4.83 45.18
C ALA A 28 8.00 4.70 43.97
N GLY A 29 8.49 3.48 43.73
CA GLY A 29 9.18 3.14 42.49
C GLY A 29 8.18 3.19 41.35
N VAL A 30 8.37 4.10 40.40
CA VAL A 30 7.73 4.04 39.09
C VAL A 30 8.23 2.76 38.42
N GLN A 31 7.45 1.68 38.52
CA GLN A 31 7.66 0.51 37.68
C GLN A 31 7.21 0.90 36.28
N THR A 32 8.16 1.28 35.44
CA THR A 32 7.96 1.21 33.99
C THR A 32 7.77 -0.26 33.67
N ALA A 33 6.52 -0.70 33.54
CA ALA A 33 6.21 -2.00 32.97
C ALA A 33 6.78 -1.98 31.54
N ALA A 34 7.92 -2.63 31.34
CA ALA A 34 8.40 -2.92 30.00
C ALA A 34 7.32 -3.78 29.34
N SER A 35 6.74 -3.27 28.26
CA SER A 35 5.86 -4.05 27.39
C SER A 35 6.58 -5.37 27.04
N PRO A 36 5.88 -6.52 27.03
CA PRO A 36 6.51 -7.76 26.63
C PRO A 36 7.07 -7.58 25.21
N ALA A 37 8.38 -7.79 25.05
CA ALA A 37 9.02 -7.79 23.75
C ALA A 37 8.33 -8.85 22.88
N ARG A 38 7.76 -8.41 21.74
CA ARG A 38 7.23 -9.30 20.71
C ARG A 38 8.37 -10.22 20.29
N ALA A 39 8.18 -11.54 20.33
CA ALA A 39 9.10 -12.43 19.63
C ALA A 39 9.07 -12.00 18.16
N ALA A 40 10.23 -11.65 17.60
CA ALA A 40 10.30 -11.19 16.22
C ALA A 40 9.81 -12.33 15.32
N THR A 41 8.64 -12.14 14.72
CA THR A 41 8.10 -13.07 13.72
C THR A 41 8.98 -12.99 12.49
N ALA A 42 9.42 -14.12 11.96
CA ALA A 42 10.23 -14.17 10.74
C ALA A 42 9.50 -13.43 9.62
N GLN A 43 10.19 -12.49 8.98
CA GLN A 43 9.69 -11.74 7.83
C GLN A 43 10.03 -12.48 6.53
N ALA A 44 9.53 -11.99 5.40
CA ALA A 44 9.67 -12.65 4.09
C ALA A 44 11.11 -13.09 3.78
N CYS A 45 12.10 -12.21 3.97
CA CYS A 45 13.48 -12.54 3.65
C CYS A 45 14.17 -13.46 4.68
N ASP A 46 13.70 -13.48 5.94
CA ASP A 46 14.15 -14.49 6.92
C ASP A 46 13.67 -15.89 6.53
N VAL A 47 12.42 -15.99 6.03
CA VAL A 47 11.83 -17.24 5.55
C VAL A 47 12.57 -17.73 4.31
N TYR A 48 12.84 -16.85 3.34
CA TYR A 48 13.64 -17.17 2.16
C TYR A 48 15.04 -17.67 2.51
N ALA A 49 15.73 -16.99 3.45
CA ALA A 49 17.04 -17.43 3.93
C ALA A 49 16.98 -18.83 4.57
N THR A 50 15.94 -19.10 5.37
CA THR A 50 15.71 -20.43 5.97
C THR A 50 15.41 -21.50 4.92
N GLY A 51 14.74 -21.13 3.83
CA GLY A 51 14.43 -21.98 2.69
C GLY A 51 15.61 -22.26 1.75
N GLY A 52 16.78 -21.62 1.98
CA GLY A 52 17.97 -21.79 1.18
C GLY A 52 18.01 -20.96 -0.11
N THR A 53 17.11 -19.99 -0.26
CA THR A 53 17.05 -19.07 -1.40
C THR A 53 16.94 -17.62 -0.90
N PRO A 54 18.00 -17.07 -0.30
CA PRO A 54 17.95 -15.77 0.38
C PRO A 54 17.67 -14.62 -0.61
N CYS A 55 17.06 -13.55 -0.10
CA CYS A 55 16.88 -12.30 -0.84
C CYS A 55 18.24 -11.71 -1.26
N ALA A 56 18.38 -11.40 -2.55
CA ALA A 56 19.45 -10.60 -3.11
C ALA A 56 19.13 -9.10 -3.11
N ALA A 57 17.83 -8.76 -3.20
CA ALA A 57 17.32 -7.41 -3.08
C ALA A 57 15.92 -7.45 -2.46
N ALA A 58 15.60 -6.50 -1.58
CA ALA A 58 14.37 -6.50 -0.79
C ALA A 58 13.84 -5.08 -0.59
N TYR A 59 12.65 -4.80 -1.12
CA TYR A 59 12.08 -3.45 -1.20
C TYR A 59 10.70 -3.40 -0.58
N SER A 60 10.45 -2.42 0.27
CA SER A 60 9.10 -2.16 0.79
C SER A 60 9.00 -0.73 1.27
N THR A 61 7.84 -0.11 1.05
CA THR A 61 7.51 1.19 1.67
C THR A 61 6.54 1.04 2.84
N VAL A 62 6.14 -0.19 3.19
CA VAL A 62 5.11 -0.43 4.21
C VAL A 62 5.63 -1.11 5.46
N HIS A 63 6.64 -1.98 5.37
CA HIS A 63 7.23 -2.66 6.53
C HIS A 63 8.63 -3.24 6.26
N ALA A 64 9.31 -3.69 7.31
CA ALA A 64 10.56 -4.42 7.18
C ALA A 64 10.36 -5.86 6.67
N LEU A 65 11.19 -6.27 5.71
CA LEU A 65 11.24 -7.62 5.13
C LEU A 65 12.23 -8.55 5.86
N PHE A 66 12.97 -8.02 6.84
CA PHE A 66 13.75 -8.80 7.80
C PHE A 66 13.36 -8.42 9.22
N ALA A 67 13.23 -9.42 10.09
CA ALA A 67 12.90 -9.25 11.50
C ALA A 67 13.89 -8.35 12.26
N ALA A 68 15.15 -8.28 11.81
CA ALA A 68 16.20 -7.46 12.41
C ALA A 68 16.39 -6.09 11.73
N TYR A 69 15.66 -5.79 10.64
CA TYR A 69 15.87 -4.55 9.90
C TYR A 69 15.39 -3.34 10.70
N ASN A 70 16.27 -2.35 10.88
CA ASN A 70 15.96 -1.11 11.61
C ASN A 70 16.39 0.15 10.83
N GLY A 71 16.54 0.00 9.51
CA GLY A 71 17.00 1.05 8.61
C GLY A 71 15.88 1.85 7.96
N PRO A 72 16.23 2.76 7.03
CA PRO A 72 15.26 3.48 6.20
C PRO A 72 14.60 2.55 5.19
N LEU A 73 13.31 2.71 4.92
CA LEU A 73 12.57 1.95 3.90
C LEU A 73 12.55 2.70 2.57
N TYR A 74 12.37 4.01 2.59
CA TYR A 74 12.37 4.87 1.40
C TYR A 74 12.68 6.32 1.77
N GLN A 75 13.03 7.14 0.78
CA GLN A 75 13.29 8.58 0.93
C GLN A 75 12.18 9.39 0.26
N ILE A 76 11.68 10.40 0.96
CA ILE A 76 10.74 11.39 0.40
C ILE A 76 11.37 12.77 0.32
N GLN A 77 10.98 13.53 -0.70
CA GLN A 77 11.34 14.94 -0.88
C GLN A 77 10.08 15.80 -0.88
N ARG A 78 10.04 16.86 -0.06
CA ARG A 78 8.92 17.80 -0.06
C ARG A 78 9.09 18.88 -1.11
N ALA A 79 8.03 19.18 -1.85
CA ALA A 79 8.06 20.13 -2.96
C ALA A 79 8.25 21.59 -2.51
N SER A 80 7.83 21.94 -1.29
CA SER A 80 7.86 23.32 -0.78
C SER A 80 9.27 23.91 -0.65
N ASP A 81 10.28 23.09 -0.38
CA ASP A 81 11.67 23.55 -0.20
C ASP A 81 12.75 22.54 -0.58
N SER A 82 12.35 21.45 -1.25
CA SER A 82 13.26 20.39 -1.70
C SER A 82 14.00 19.63 -0.60
N SER A 83 13.64 19.82 0.68
CA SER A 83 14.23 19.02 1.76
C SER A 83 13.80 17.57 1.66
N LYS A 84 14.66 16.68 2.16
CA LYS A 84 14.50 15.22 2.10
C LYS A 84 14.50 14.63 3.49
N THR A 85 13.77 13.54 3.66
CA THR A 85 13.83 12.72 4.86
C THR A 85 13.65 11.25 4.49
N ASP A 86 14.28 10.37 5.24
CA ASP A 86 14.08 8.94 5.11
C ASP A 86 12.96 8.49 6.06
N ILE A 87 12.06 7.65 5.56
CA ILE A 87 11.04 7.00 6.36
C ILE A 87 11.55 5.62 6.73
N GLY A 88 11.90 5.43 8.01
CA GLY A 88 12.27 4.14 8.56
C GLY A 88 11.09 3.39 9.19
N VAL A 89 11.42 2.33 9.90
CA VAL A 89 10.48 1.54 10.69
C VAL A 89 10.22 2.12 12.07
N LEU A 90 9.06 1.80 12.67
CA LEU A 90 8.72 2.17 14.04
C LEU A 90 9.62 1.48 15.08
N SER A 91 10.09 0.28 14.77
CA SER A 91 11.01 -0.56 15.55
C SER A 91 11.63 -1.61 14.63
N ALA A 92 12.69 -2.29 15.06
CA ALA A 92 13.33 -3.32 14.25
C ALA A 92 12.31 -4.40 13.81
N GLY A 93 12.24 -4.67 12.51
CA GLY A 93 11.32 -5.64 11.91
C GLY A 93 9.85 -5.19 11.83
N ASP A 94 9.56 -3.93 12.13
CA ASP A 94 8.21 -3.39 12.25
C ASP A 94 7.73 -2.63 10.99
N TYR A 95 6.58 -1.97 11.09
CA TYR A 95 5.97 -1.19 10.01
C TYR A 95 6.65 0.16 9.77
N ALA A 96 6.46 0.73 8.59
CA ALA A 96 6.91 2.07 8.24
C ALA A 96 6.33 3.14 9.19
N ASN A 97 7.11 4.18 9.48
CA ASN A 97 6.65 5.32 10.29
C ASN A 97 5.81 6.30 9.45
N GLY A 98 4.58 5.89 9.11
CA GLY A 98 3.64 6.72 8.36
C GLY A 98 3.32 8.08 9.01
N PRO A 99 3.16 8.21 10.35
CA PRO A 99 2.97 9.50 11.00
C PRO A 99 4.11 10.50 10.74
N ALA A 100 5.36 10.04 10.67
CA ALA A 100 6.49 10.89 10.31
C ALA A 100 6.37 11.43 8.88
N GLN A 101 5.96 10.59 7.92
CA GLN A 101 5.68 11.03 6.55
C GLN A 101 4.55 12.07 6.51
N VAL A 102 3.42 11.81 7.16
CA VAL A 102 2.28 12.77 7.20
C VAL A 102 2.74 14.11 7.75
N SER A 103 3.49 14.11 8.85
CA SER A 103 4.04 15.33 9.44
C SER A 103 5.00 16.05 8.50
N PHE A 104 5.86 15.32 7.78
CA PHE A 104 6.84 15.91 6.87
C PHE A 104 6.19 16.55 5.64
N CYS A 105 5.11 15.95 5.14
CA CYS A 105 4.38 16.38 3.94
C CYS A 105 3.25 17.37 4.23
N THR A 106 3.04 17.77 5.49
CA THR A 106 1.95 18.69 5.84
C THR A 106 2.08 20.03 5.10
N GLY A 107 1.04 20.44 4.38
CA GLY A 107 0.99 21.70 3.65
C GLY A 107 1.77 21.73 2.33
N THR A 108 2.22 20.57 1.83
CA THR A 108 2.98 20.44 0.58
C THR A 108 2.70 19.07 -0.07
N THR A 109 3.16 18.85 -1.30
CA THR A 109 3.28 17.51 -1.86
C THR A 109 4.65 16.91 -1.52
N CYS A 110 4.72 15.59 -1.54
CA CYS A 110 5.94 14.83 -1.36
C CYS A 110 6.10 13.80 -2.47
N THR A 111 7.34 13.60 -2.91
CA THR A 111 7.69 12.60 -3.91
C THR A 111 8.58 11.54 -3.26
N ILE A 112 8.30 10.26 -3.49
CA ILE A 112 9.23 9.17 -3.18
C ILE A 112 10.38 9.26 -4.19
N THR A 113 11.58 9.50 -3.70
CA THR A 113 12.78 9.73 -4.53
C THR A 113 13.72 8.54 -4.58
N LYS A 114 13.56 7.60 -3.65
CA LYS A 114 14.34 6.37 -3.55
C LYS A 114 13.59 5.34 -2.72
N ILE A 115 13.67 4.08 -3.11
CA ILE A 115 13.23 2.92 -2.32
C ILE A 115 14.51 2.16 -1.92
N TYR A 116 14.74 2.00 -0.61
CA TYR A 116 15.97 1.41 -0.10
C TYR A 116 15.90 -0.12 -0.17
N ASP A 117 17.01 -0.74 -0.53
CA ASP A 117 17.19 -2.18 -0.42
C ASP A 117 17.55 -2.54 1.03
N GLN A 118 16.75 -3.41 1.64
CA GLN A 118 16.93 -3.82 3.03
C GLN A 118 18.02 -4.87 3.21
N THR A 119 18.53 -5.46 2.12
CA THR A 119 19.67 -6.37 2.20
C THR A 119 20.97 -5.62 2.49
N SER A 120 22.04 -6.37 2.78
CA SER A 120 23.38 -5.79 2.90
C SER A 120 24.00 -5.33 1.58
N HIS A 121 23.36 -5.61 0.43
CA HIS A 121 23.86 -5.21 -0.88
C HIS A 121 23.58 -3.75 -1.19
N HIS A 122 22.54 -3.16 -0.59
CA HIS A 122 22.15 -1.77 -0.82
C HIS A 122 21.93 -1.46 -2.31
N ASN A 123 21.21 -2.36 -3.00
CA ASN A 123 20.70 -2.13 -4.35
C ASN A 123 19.56 -1.09 -4.33
N ASP A 124 19.78 0.10 -3.74
CA ASP A 124 18.73 1.11 -3.58
C ASP A 124 18.22 1.61 -4.93
N MET A 125 16.90 1.61 -5.15
CA MET A 125 16.31 2.10 -6.39
C MET A 125 16.06 3.62 -6.33
N PRO A 126 16.84 4.47 -7.03
CA PRO A 126 16.43 5.83 -7.35
C PRO A 126 15.27 5.84 -8.36
N ILE A 127 14.72 7.03 -8.61
CA ILE A 127 13.87 7.29 -9.79
C ILE A 127 14.67 6.91 -11.05
N SER A 128 14.06 6.14 -11.95
CA SER A 128 14.69 5.72 -13.20
C SER A 128 15.16 6.94 -13.99
N TRP A 129 16.38 6.87 -14.52
CA TRP A 129 16.94 7.90 -15.38
C TRP A 129 16.33 7.89 -16.80
N GLY A 130 15.35 7.03 -17.07
CA GLY A 130 14.71 6.84 -18.38
C GLY A 130 15.44 5.78 -19.20
N GLY A 131 15.05 5.54 -20.44
CA GLY A 131 15.72 4.55 -21.28
C GLY A 131 15.56 4.83 -22.77
N PHE A 132 15.33 3.78 -23.55
CA PHE A 132 14.89 3.91 -24.93
C PHE A 132 13.61 4.78 -24.99
N TRP A 133 12.60 4.41 -24.21
CA TRP A 133 11.45 5.26 -23.97
C TRP A 133 11.76 6.34 -22.93
N LYS A 134 11.24 7.55 -23.17
CA LYS A 134 11.49 8.70 -22.30
C LYS A 134 10.36 8.89 -21.32
N GLY A 135 10.73 9.04 -20.05
CA GLY A 135 9.85 9.46 -18.99
C GLY A 135 9.46 10.94 -19.07
N PRO A 136 8.43 11.33 -18.31
CA PRO A 136 7.94 12.70 -18.26
C PRO A 136 8.82 13.63 -17.41
N GLY A 137 9.86 13.10 -16.77
CA GLY A 137 10.79 13.81 -15.92
C GLY A 137 11.90 14.52 -16.70
N PRO A 138 12.77 15.26 -15.99
CA PRO A 138 13.88 15.99 -16.59
C PRO A 138 14.81 15.10 -17.40
N ASN A 139 15.20 15.56 -18.59
CA ASN A 139 16.07 14.84 -19.52
C ASN A 139 15.53 13.46 -19.95
N GLY A 140 14.22 13.24 -19.83
CA GLY A 140 13.57 12.00 -20.18
C GLY A 140 13.67 10.92 -19.10
N SER A 141 14.03 11.29 -17.87
CA SER A 141 13.87 10.41 -16.71
C SER A 141 12.40 10.12 -16.44
N ASP A 142 12.12 9.05 -15.72
CA ASP A 142 10.80 8.90 -15.11
C ASP A 142 10.62 9.89 -13.94
N VAL A 143 9.45 9.85 -13.31
CA VAL A 143 9.16 10.65 -12.11
C VAL A 143 8.95 9.76 -10.90
N GLY A 144 9.27 10.29 -9.72
CA GLY A 144 8.93 9.61 -8.48
C GLY A 144 7.42 9.64 -8.20
N ALA A 145 6.94 8.62 -7.51
CA ALA A 145 5.55 8.53 -7.07
C ALA A 145 5.22 9.62 -6.05
N ASP A 146 3.99 10.10 -6.05
CA ASP A 146 3.45 10.92 -4.96
C ASP A 146 3.36 10.07 -3.68
N ALA A 147 4.12 10.46 -2.66
CA ALA A 147 4.26 9.69 -1.42
C ALA A 147 2.93 9.53 -0.68
N MET A 148 1.97 10.44 -0.87
CA MET A 148 0.68 10.42 -0.18
C MET A 148 -0.43 9.76 -1.00
N ALA A 149 -0.14 9.28 -2.22
CA ALA A 149 -1.17 8.83 -3.17
C ALA A 149 -1.72 7.41 -2.93
N LEU A 150 -1.08 6.61 -2.08
CA LEU A 150 -1.51 5.25 -1.76
C LEU A 150 -1.42 4.95 -0.25
N PRO A 151 -2.28 5.58 0.56
CA PRO A 151 -2.39 5.22 1.96
C PRO A 151 -2.97 3.80 2.09
N VAL A 152 -2.40 2.99 2.98
CA VAL A 152 -2.95 1.69 3.38
C VAL A 152 -2.80 1.50 4.88
N THR A 153 -3.40 0.43 5.40
CA THR A 153 -3.23 0.06 6.80
C THR A 153 -2.65 -1.34 6.92
N VAL A 154 -1.60 -1.43 7.70
CA VAL A 154 -0.93 -2.70 8.00
C VAL A 154 -1.02 -2.91 9.51
N ASN A 155 -1.79 -3.92 9.93
CA ASN A 155 -2.04 -4.24 11.34
C ASN A 155 -2.46 -3.01 12.19
N GLY A 156 -3.30 -2.14 11.62
CA GLY A 156 -3.78 -0.92 12.29
C GLY A 156 -2.85 0.30 12.18
N HIS A 157 -1.67 0.17 11.59
CA HIS A 157 -0.75 1.28 11.36
C HIS A 157 -0.97 1.89 9.97
N GLN A 158 -1.10 3.21 9.91
CA GLN A 158 -1.12 3.93 8.63
C GLN A 158 0.27 3.90 8.01
N VAL A 159 0.35 3.40 6.79
CA VAL A 159 1.57 3.33 5.96
C VAL A 159 1.22 3.69 4.51
N PHE A 160 2.22 3.79 3.64
CA PHE A 160 2.02 4.24 2.26
C PHE A 160 2.70 3.27 1.29
N GLY A 161 1.94 2.79 0.30
CA GLY A 161 2.50 2.09 -0.85
C GLY A 161 3.04 3.06 -1.90
N VAL A 162 3.54 2.50 -3.00
CA VAL A 162 3.97 3.24 -4.19
C VAL A 162 2.87 3.15 -5.24
N LYS A 163 2.19 4.28 -5.52
CA LYS A 163 1.23 4.35 -6.64
C LYS A 163 1.97 4.64 -7.94
N VAL A 164 2.13 3.63 -8.77
CA VAL A 164 2.76 3.78 -10.09
C VAL A 164 1.69 4.22 -11.10
N ARG A 165 1.74 5.50 -11.47
CA ARG A 165 0.99 6.04 -12.61
C ARG A 165 1.89 5.99 -13.85
N PRO A 166 1.34 6.07 -15.08
CA PRO A 166 2.17 6.13 -16.27
C PRO A 166 3.26 7.22 -16.15
N GLY A 167 4.51 6.83 -16.42
CA GLY A 167 5.71 7.65 -16.27
C GLY A 167 6.36 7.64 -14.88
N VAL A 168 5.81 6.92 -13.90
CA VAL A 168 6.47 6.65 -12.61
C VAL A 168 7.32 5.39 -12.75
N GLY A 169 8.61 5.46 -12.38
CA GLY A 169 9.53 4.34 -12.51
C GLY A 169 10.73 4.46 -11.57
N TYR A 170 11.21 3.32 -11.08
CA TYR A 170 12.40 3.21 -10.24
C TYR A 170 13.30 2.10 -10.76
N ARG A 171 14.61 2.30 -10.68
CA ARG A 171 15.57 1.37 -11.28
C ARG A 171 16.94 1.45 -10.65
N ILE A 172 17.65 0.33 -10.59
CA ILE A 172 19.01 0.24 -10.09
C ILE A 172 19.87 -0.65 -10.98
N ASP A 173 20.72 -0.02 -11.77
CA ASP A 173 21.70 -0.70 -12.60
C ASP A 173 22.86 -1.28 -11.77
N SER A 174 23.56 -2.26 -12.36
CA SER A 174 24.79 -2.84 -11.80
C SER A 174 24.62 -3.38 -10.38
N THR A 175 23.53 -4.11 -10.14
CA THR A 175 23.20 -4.68 -8.85
C THR A 175 24.27 -5.64 -8.32
N VAL A 176 24.36 -5.70 -6.99
CA VAL A 176 25.24 -6.61 -6.27
C VAL A 176 24.42 -7.79 -5.77
N GLY A 177 24.85 -9.00 -6.12
CA GLY A 177 24.29 -10.25 -5.61
C GLY A 177 22.97 -10.72 -6.23
N VAL A 178 22.33 -9.90 -7.07
CA VAL A 178 21.18 -10.31 -7.87
C VAL A 178 21.62 -11.32 -8.95
N PRO A 179 20.86 -12.40 -9.18
CA PRO A 179 21.19 -13.40 -10.21
C PRO A 179 21.34 -12.79 -11.61
N THR A 180 22.25 -13.35 -12.40
CA THR A 180 22.48 -12.93 -13.80
C THR A 180 22.66 -14.13 -14.72
N GLY A 181 22.52 -13.90 -16.02
CA GLY A 181 22.59 -14.92 -17.04
C GLY A 181 21.47 -15.94 -16.86
N SER A 182 21.85 -17.20 -16.62
CA SER A 182 20.92 -18.30 -16.37
C SER A 182 20.97 -18.80 -14.92
N GLN A 183 21.46 -17.97 -14.01
CA GLN A 183 21.38 -18.27 -12.59
C GLN A 183 19.90 -18.32 -12.16
N PRO A 184 19.48 -19.32 -11.36
CA PRO A 184 18.12 -19.37 -10.87
C PRO A 184 17.78 -18.20 -9.96
N GLU A 185 16.56 -17.71 -10.08
CA GLU A 185 16.01 -16.65 -9.24
C GLU A 185 14.53 -16.87 -8.93
N GLY A 186 14.06 -16.21 -7.88
CA GLY A 186 12.65 -16.10 -7.53
C GLY A 186 12.30 -14.69 -7.12
N ILE A 187 11.11 -14.25 -7.49
CA ILE A 187 10.63 -12.89 -7.36
C ILE A 187 9.22 -12.94 -6.77
N TYR A 188 8.93 -12.03 -5.85
CA TYR A 188 7.55 -11.75 -5.46
C TYR A 188 7.32 -10.25 -5.35
N MET A 189 6.09 -9.82 -5.58
CA MET A 189 5.62 -8.51 -5.14
C MET A 189 4.21 -8.61 -4.58
N VAL A 190 3.87 -7.71 -3.65
CA VAL A 190 2.50 -7.43 -3.26
C VAL A 190 2.01 -6.21 -4.04
N THR A 191 0.94 -6.43 -4.80
CA THR A 191 0.26 -5.48 -5.70
C THR A 191 -1.26 -5.45 -5.42
N SER A 192 -2.06 -4.86 -6.31
CA SER A 192 -3.51 -4.65 -6.13
C SER A 192 -4.25 -4.80 -7.45
N SER A 193 -5.38 -5.52 -7.45
CA SER A 193 -6.28 -5.57 -8.60
C SER A 193 -7.15 -4.31 -8.74
N ASN A 194 -7.00 -3.31 -7.86
CA ASN A 194 -7.82 -2.09 -7.92
C ASN A 194 -7.27 -1.07 -8.92
N TYR A 195 -6.01 -1.21 -9.34
CA TYR A 195 -5.33 -0.24 -10.16
C TYR A 195 -4.31 -0.92 -11.07
N TYR A 196 -4.69 -1.13 -12.32
CA TYR A 196 -3.87 -1.74 -13.37
C TYR A 196 -4.32 -1.21 -14.73
N ASN A 197 -3.56 -1.47 -15.79
CA ASN A 197 -3.99 -1.23 -17.18
C ASN A 197 -3.38 -2.29 -18.11
N SER A 198 -3.54 -2.09 -19.42
CA SER A 198 -3.04 -2.98 -20.46
C SER A 198 -1.84 -2.41 -21.22
N GLN A 199 -1.14 -1.43 -20.63
CA GLN A 199 -0.05 -0.71 -21.27
C GLN A 199 1.29 -1.22 -20.74
N CYS A 200 2.32 -1.21 -21.58
CA CYS A 200 3.64 -1.62 -21.16
C CYS A 200 4.37 -0.53 -20.35
N CYS A 201 4.99 -0.85 -19.23
CA CYS A 201 4.77 -2.08 -18.44
C CYS A 201 4.74 -1.74 -16.95
N PHE A 202 4.07 -2.55 -16.13
CA PHE A 202 4.09 -2.42 -14.67
C PHE A 202 4.78 -3.64 -14.10
N ASP A 203 6.11 -3.60 -14.16
CA ASP A 203 6.93 -4.74 -13.81
C ASP A 203 7.63 -4.54 -12.47
N PHE A 204 8.01 -5.65 -11.86
CA PHE A 204 8.96 -5.70 -10.76
C PHE A 204 9.84 -6.94 -10.89
N GLY A 205 11.15 -6.75 -10.98
CA GLY A 205 12.10 -7.83 -11.14
C GLY A 205 13.36 -7.39 -11.85
N SER A 206 14.08 -8.35 -12.43
CA SER A 206 15.34 -8.09 -13.11
C SER A 206 15.15 -7.69 -14.56
N ALA A 207 15.91 -6.69 -15.01
CA ALA A 207 15.86 -6.17 -16.37
C ALA A 207 17.26 -5.87 -16.93
N GLU A 208 17.33 -5.11 -18.02
CA GLU A 208 18.56 -4.70 -18.70
C GLU A 208 19.27 -3.55 -17.98
N THR A 209 20.60 -3.45 -18.11
CA THR A 209 21.39 -2.41 -17.42
C THR A 209 21.56 -1.11 -18.19
N ASP A 210 21.08 -1.05 -19.42
CA ASP A 210 21.17 0.12 -20.28
C ASP A 210 19.79 0.70 -20.63
N HIS A 211 18.75 0.16 -19.98
CA HIS A 211 17.35 0.53 -20.15
C HIS A 211 16.89 0.47 -21.62
N SER A 212 17.40 -0.51 -22.36
CA SER A 212 17.05 -0.81 -23.74
C SER A 212 16.73 -2.30 -23.88
N ASP A 213 15.92 -2.64 -24.89
CA ASP A 213 15.65 -4.02 -25.27
C ASP A 213 16.92 -4.66 -25.86
N ASP A 214 17.54 -5.57 -25.10
CA ASP A 214 18.70 -6.36 -25.50
C ASP A 214 18.33 -7.75 -26.05
N GLY A 215 17.03 -7.96 -26.28
CA GLY A 215 16.42 -9.11 -26.93
C GLY A 215 16.15 -10.28 -26.00
N ASN A 216 15.21 -11.16 -26.39
CA ASN A 216 14.73 -12.32 -25.65
C ASN A 216 15.64 -12.85 -24.50
N ALA A 217 15.02 -12.99 -23.33
CA ALA A 217 15.54 -13.59 -22.11
C ALA A 217 16.52 -12.75 -21.31
N THR A 218 16.60 -11.45 -21.57
CA THR A 218 17.42 -10.48 -20.84
C THR A 218 16.71 -9.87 -19.62
N MET A 219 15.39 -9.98 -19.56
CA MET A 219 14.59 -9.73 -18.35
C MET A 219 14.14 -11.02 -17.67
N ASN A 220 13.81 -10.90 -16.39
CA ASN A 220 13.00 -11.84 -15.63
C ASN A 220 12.25 -11.02 -14.56
N ALA A 221 11.06 -10.56 -14.92
CA ALA A 221 10.26 -9.71 -14.06
C ALA A 221 8.79 -10.15 -14.02
N ILE A 222 8.16 -9.92 -12.87
CA ILE A 222 6.72 -10.07 -12.77
C ILE A 222 6.08 -8.87 -13.44
N GLU A 223 5.23 -9.10 -14.44
CA GLU A 223 4.27 -8.09 -14.87
C GLU A 223 2.93 -8.29 -14.16
N TRP A 224 2.29 -7.17 -13.82
CA TRP A 224 0.93 -7.15 -13.33
C TRP A 224 0.03 -6.19 -14.10
N GLY A 225 -0.83 -6.76 -14.93
CA GLY A 225 -1.78 -5.98 -15.71
C GLY A 225 -2.79 -6.86 -16.44
N ASN A 226 -3.48 -6.27 -17.41
CA ASN A 226 -4.37 -7.01 -18.32
C ASN A 226 -3.94 -6.86 -19.78
N ALA A 227 -2.64 -6.68 -20.02
CA ALA A 227 -2.08 -6.79 -21.34
C ALA A 227 -2.31 -8.21 -21.87
N CYS A 228 -2.63 -8.32 -23.17
CA CYS A 228 -2.79 -9.62 -23.82
C CYS A 228 -1.92 -9.63 -25.08
N TRP A 229 -0.60 -9.64 -24.85
CA TRP A 229 0.39 -9.34 -25.89
C TRP A 229 0.33 -10.30 -27.09
N PHE A 230 0.03 -11.57 -26.82
CA PHE A 230 -0.02 -12.64 -27.82
C PHE A 230 -1.42 -12.88 -28.39
N GLY A 231 -2.44 -12.18 -27.90
CA GLY A 231 -3.84 -12.48 -28.19
C GLY A 231 -4.29 -13.84 -27.61
N GLY A 232 -5.59 -14.12 -27.67
CA GLY A 232 -6.14 -15.41 -27.23
C GLY A 232 -6.23 -15.59 -25.71
N CYS A 233 -6.05 -14.52 -24.93
CA CYS A 233 -6.22 -14.54 -23.49
C CYS A 233 -7.69 -14.79 -23.09
N THR A 234 -7.89 -15.42 -21.94
CA THR A 234 -9.22 -15.72 -21.39
C THR A 234 -9.50 -14.89 -20.14
N GLY A 235 -10.70 -14.32 -20.04
CA GLY A 235 -11.10 -13.51 -18.87
C GLY A 235 -10.63 -12.06 -18.92
N PRO A 236 -11.01 -11.24 -17.93
CA PRO A 236 -10.75 -9.80 -17.93
C PRO A 236 -9.37 -9.40 -17.38
N GLY A 237 -8.61 -10.32 -16.79
CA GLY A 237 -7.43 -9.99 -15.99
C GLY A 237 -7.80 -9.25 -14.69
N PRO A 238 -6.80 -8.66 -13.99
CA PRO A 238 -5.38 -8.70 -14.30
C PRO A 238 -4.78 -10.09 -14.06
N TRP A 239 -3.61 -10.35 -14.64
CA TRP A 239 -2.86 -11.60 -14.50
C TRP A 239 -1.50 -11.34 -13.86
N VAL A 240 -0.93 -12.41 -13.30
CA VAL A 240 0.51 -12.47 -13.05
C VAL A 240 1.14 -13.04 -14.31
N GLU A 241 1.99 -12.26 -14.97
CA GLU A 241 2.74 -12.67 -16.15
C GLU A 241 4.25 -12.56 -15.89
N ALA A 242 5.05 -13.24 -16.70
CA ALA A 242 6.50 -13.06 -16.74
C ALA A 242 6.86 -12.15 -17.92
N ASP A 243 7.43 -10.98 -17.66
CA ASP A 243 8.18 -10.25 -18.67
C ASP A 243 9.60 -10.85 -18.75
N LEU A 244 9.89 -11.45 -19.91
CA LEU A 244 11.16 -12.08 -20.21
C LEU A 244 11.92 -11.32 -21.32
N GLU A 245 11.55 -10.06 -21.57
CA GLU A 245 11.85 -9.22 -22.73
C GLU A 245 11.22 -9.77 -24.03
N ASN A 246 10.70 -8.86 -24.87
CA ASN A 246 10.01 -9.15 -26.13
C ASN A 246 8.75 -10.02 -25.98
N GLY A 247 8.18 -10.08 -24.77
CA GLY A 247 6.94 -10.80 -24.52
C GLY A 247 6.56 -10.92 -23.06
N MET A 248 5.25 -10.87 -22.83
CA MET A 248 4.64 -11.07 -21.52
C MET A 248 3.91 -12.41 -21.46
N TYR A 249 4.42 -13.31 -20.63
CA TYR A 249 4.12 -14.73 -20.66
C TYR A 249 3.31 -15.16 -19.45
N SER A 250 2.02 -15.38 -19.63
CA SER A 250 1.18 -16.19 -18.71
C SER A 250 1.48 -17.70 -18.80
N THR A 251 2.02 -18.15 -19.93
CA THR A 251 2.48 -19.54 -20.18
C THR A 251 3.67 -19.52 -21.15
N ASN A 252 4.34 -20.65 -21.40
CA ASN A 252 5.40 -20.73 -22.42
C ASN A 252 4.97 -20.49 -23.88
N ARG A 253 3.67 -20.32 -24.12
CA ARG A 253 3.13 -19.96 -25.43
C ARG A 253 2.71 -18.49 -25.51
N GLY A 254 2.77 -17.76 -24.40
CA GLY A 254 2.25 -16.40 -24.29
C GLY A 254 0.98 -16.36 -23.44
N PRO A 255 -0.21 -16.58 -24.03
CA PRO A 255 -1.47 -16.28 -23.37
C PRO A 255 -1.77 -17.22 -22.21
N ASN A 256 -2.63 -16.75 -21.31
CA ASN A 256 -3.24 -17.53 -20.25
C ASN A 256 -4.25 -18.55 -20.80
N ASN A 257 -4.86 -19.32 -19.91
CA ASN A 257 -5.91 -20.29 -20.23
C ASN A 257 -7.18 -20.01 -19.41
N ALA A 258 -8.25 -20.76 -19.68
CA ALA A 258 -9.54 -20.59 -19.01
C ALA A 258 -9.52 -20.86 -17.50
N ASP A 259 -8.50 -21.58 -17.00
CA ASP A 259 -8.33 -21.87 -15.58
C ASP A 259 -7.67 -20.70 -14.83
N ASN A 260 -7.14 -19.70 -15.54
CA ASN A 260 -6.58 -18.47 -15.00
C ASN A 260 -7.26 -17.22 -15.59
N PRO A 261 -8.55 -16.96 -15.34
CA PRO A 261 -9.27 -15.83 -15.96
C PRO A 261 -8.82 -14.45 -15.48
N GLY A 262 -7.99 -14.38 -14.44
CA GLY A 262 -7.54 -13.15 -13.77
C GLY A 262 -7.79 -13.19 -12.28
N VAL A 263 -7.15 -12.28 -11.55
CA VAL A 263 -7.12 -12.24 -10.09
C VAL A 263 -7.76 -10.96 -9.58
N SER A 264 -8.67 -11.07 -8.61
CA SER A 264 -9.40 -9.91 -8.06
C SER A 264 -9.33 -9.88 -6.54
N HIS A 265 -8.23 -9.31 -6.02
CA HIS A 265 -8.06 -9.01 -4.60
C HIS A 265 -7.55 -7.57 -4.43
N PRO A 266 -8.00 -6.85 -3.37
CA PRO A 266 -7.44 -5.54 -3.04
C PRO A 266 -5.93 -5.56 -2.77
N PHE A 267 -5.42 -6.71 -2.30
CA PHE A 267 -3.99 -6.98 -2.19
C PHE A 267 -3.70 -8.37 -2.76
N VAL A 268 -2.83 -8.41 -3.76
CA VAL A 268 -2.45 -9.64 -4.45
C VAL A 268 -0.97 -9.86 -4.20
N SER A 269 -0.58 -11.07 -3.82
CA SER A 269 0.81 -11.49 -3.91
C SER A 269 1.04 -12.13 -5.28
N ALA A 270 1.89 -11.53 -6.10
CA ALA A 270 2.29 -12.02 -7.41
C ALA A 270 3.68 -12.64 -7.32
N TRP A 271 3.90 -13.76 -8.02
CA TRP A 271 5.10 -14.56 -7.86
C TRP A 271 5.60 -15.08 -9.19
N GLU A 272 6.91 -15.03 -9.35
CA GLU A 272 7.64 -15.68 -10.42
C GLU A 272 8.84 -16.42 -9.82
N LYS A 273 9.19 -17.57 -10.39
CA LYS A 273 10.53 -18.14 -10.23
C LYS A 273 10.98 -18.78 -11.51
N ASN A 274 12.26 -18.65 -11.82
CA ASN A 274 12.85 -19.09 -13.07
C ASN A 274 14.18 -19.76 -12.79
N ASN A 275 14.39 -20.97 -13.32
CA ASN A 275 15.65 -21.70 -13.14
C ASN A 275 16.70 -21.38 -14.22
N GLY A 276 16.41 -20.42 -15.09
CA GLY A 276 17.31 -19.90 -16.11
C GLY A 276 17.46 -20.78 -17.36
N THR A 277 16.90 -21.99 -17.39
CA THR A 277 17.23 -22.98 -18.44
C THR A 277 16.09 -23.85 -18.92
N SER A 278 15.09 -24.11 -18.09
CA SER A 278 14.12 -25.17 -18.39
C SER A 278 12.78 -25.02 -17.71
N ASN A 279 12.66 -24.19 -16.68
CA ASN A 279 11.38 -23.99 -16.00
C ASN A 279 11.24 -22.55 -15.49
N PHE A 280 10.06 -21.98 -15.73
CA PHE A 280 9.55 -20.87 -14.93
C PHE A 280 8.17 -21.22 -14.37
N THR A 281 7.84 -20.60 -13.24
CA THR A 281 6.60 -20.84 -12.50
C THR A 281 6.00 -19.51 -12.11
N LEU A 282 4.69 -19.38 -12.32
CA LEU A 282 3.90 -18.21 -11.95
C LEU A 282 2.84 -18.60 -10.93
N LYS A 283 2.65 -17.75 -9.93
CA LYS A 283 1.63 -17.94 -8.90
C LYS A 283 0.98 -16.63 -8.51
N ASN A 284 -0.21 -16.72 -7.93
CA ASN A 284 -0.85 -15.62 -7.23
C ASN A 284 -1.42 -16.06 -5.89
N GLY A 285 -1.68 -15.11 -5.00
CA GLY A 285 -2.42 -15.31 -3.76
C GLY A 285 -3.11 -14.02 -3.31
N ASP A 286 -4.06 -14.16 -2.39
CA ASP A 286 -4.60 -13.03 -1.64
C ASP A 286 -3.58 -12.67 -0.54
N ALA A 287 -3.03 -11.46 -0.55
CA ALA A 287 -2.04 -11.06 0.45
C ALA A 287 -2.63 -10.85 1.86
N THR A 288 -3.96 -10.93 2.00
CA THR A 288 -4.67 -10.79 3.28
C THR A 288 -5.09 -12.12 3.91
N THR A 289 -5.09 -13.22 3.13
CA THR A 289 -5.55 -14.53 3.61
C THR A 289 -5.17 -15.67 2.66
N GLY A 290 -5.22 -16.91 3.14
CA GLY A 290 -5.12 -18.09 2.29
C GLY A 290 -3.70 -18.43 1.83
N GLY A 291 -3.60 -19.07 0.66
CA GLY A 291 -2.35 -19.62 0.12
C GLY A 291 -2.20 -19.33 -1.37
N LEU A 292 -1.14 -19.89 -1.97
CA LEU A 292 -0.81 -19.63 -3.37
C LEU A 292 -1.54 -20.58 -4.33
N THR A 293 -1.92 -20.02 -5.47
CA THR A 293 -2.41 -20.74 -6.64
C THR A 293 -1.35 -20.67 -7.74
N THR A 294 -0.86 -21.83 -8.18
CA THR A 294 0.03 -21.92 -9.35
C THR A 294 -0.77 -21.77 -10.63
N THR A 295 -0.51 -20.71 -11.39
CA THR A 295 -1.15 -20.46 -12.69
C THR A 295 -0.39 -21.10 -13.83
N TYR A 296 0.94 -21.19 -13.70
CA TYR A 296 1.81 -21.86 -14.65
C TYR A 296 3.02 -22.47 -13.96
N SER A 297 3.44 -23.66 -14.41
CA SER A 297 4.78 -24.20 -14.12
C SER A 297 5.19 -25.10 -15.27
N GLY A 298 6.26 -24.72 -15.98
CA GLY A 298 6.67 -25.45 -17.18
C GLY A 298 7.83 -24.79 -17.91
N GLY A 299 8.09 -25.27 -19.14
CA GLY A 299 9.21 -24.85 -19.97
C GLY A 299 9.31 -23.35 -20.21
N LEU A 300 10.51 -22.83 -20.48
CA LEU A 300 10.65 -21.47 -21.02
C LEU A 300 10.04 -21.37 -22.42
N PRO A 301 9.64 -20.16 -22.87
CA PRO A 301 9.24 -19.96 -24.26
C PRO A 301 10.37 -20.31 -25.25
N ASN A 302 10.02 -20.61 -26.50
CA ASN A 302 11.02 -21.01 -27.49
C ASN A 302 12.01 -19.86 -27.77
N GLY A 303 13.31 -20.14 -27.67
CA GLY A 303 14.36 -19.13 -27.84
C GLY A 303 14.79 -18.40 -26.56
N TYR A 304 14.16 -18.69 -25.41
CA TYR A 304 14.46 -18.04 -24.12
C TYR A 304 15.39 -18.84 -23.21
N SER A 305 15.86 -20.01 -23.67
CA SER A 305 16.81 -20.84 -22.93
C SER A 305 18.18 -20.88 -23.62
N PRO A 306 19.29 -20.65 -22.90
CA PRO A 306 19.35 -20.18 -21.51
C PRO A 306 18.90 -18.72 -21.40
N MET A 307 18.43 -18.33 -20.22
CA MET A 307 18.23 -16.93 -19.84
C MET A 307 19.56 -16.16 -19.87
N LYS A 308 19.45 -14.85 -20.05
CA LYS A 308 20.54 -13.88 -20.20
C LYS A 308 20.34 -12.65 -19.31
N VAL A 309 19.72 -12.85 -18.14
CA VAL A 309 19.33 -11.78 -17.21
C VAL A 309 20.52 -10.88 -16.88
N GLN A 310 20.31 -9.57 -16.87
CA GLN A 310 21.35 -8.59 -16.57
C GLN A 310 21.28 -8.10 -15.11
N PRO A 311 22.35 -7.51 -14.55
CA PRO A 311 22.36 -7.08 -13.15
C PRO A 311 21.64 -5.74 -12.98
N ASP A 312 20.32 -5.75 -13.14
CA ASP A 312 19.42 -4.63 -12.86
C ASP A 312 18.21 -5.13 -12.04
N VAL A 313 17.56 -4.21 -11.32
CA VAL A 313 16.21 -4.44 -10.80
C VAL A 313 15.38 -3.18 -11.04
N GLU A 314 14.17 -3.37 -11.55
CA GLU A 314 13.23 -2.28 -11.83
C GLU A 314 11.90 -2.40 -11.09
N LEU A 315 11.16 -1.28 -11.09
CA LEU A 315 9.80 -1.18 -10.61
C LEU A 315 9.02 -0.15 -11.45
N GLY A 316 7.91 -0.60 -12.04
CA GLY A 316 6.87 0.26 -12.62
C GLY A 316 7.05 0.65 -14.09
N THR A 317 8.05 0.07 -14.74
CA THR A 317 8.36 0.18 -16.16
C THR A 317 8.66 -1.21 -16.71
N GLY A 318 8.84 -1.33 -18.03
CA GLY A 318 9.54 -2.49 -18.63
C GLY A 318 11.02 -2.19 -18.88
N GLY A 319 11.76 -3.21 -19.33
CA GLY A 319 13.22 -3.20 -19.48
C GLY A 319 13.76 -2.09 -20.39
N ASP A 320 13.05 -1.75 -21.46
CA ASP A 320 13.38 -0.64 -22.37
C ASP A 320 12.87 0.76 -21.89
N ASN A 321 12.46 0.83 -20.62
CA ASN A 321 11.81 1.96 -19.95
C ASN A 321 10.40 2.27 -20.50
N SER A 322 9.71 1.31 -21.12
CA SER A 322 8.28 1.42 -21.42
C SER A 322 7.49 1.74 -20.16
N ASN A 323 6.91 2.93 -20.10
CA ASN A 323 6.37 3.53 -18.86
C ASN A 323 4.89 3.90 -18.95
N GLY A 324 4.14 3.21 -19.82
CA GLY A 324 2.70 3.33 -19.94
C GLY A 324 1.93 2.52 -18.89
N GLY A 325 2.57 1.53 -18.27
CA GLY A 325 2.00 0.68 -17.22
C GLY A 325 1.55 1.47 -16.00
N GLN A 326 0.62 0.90 -15.24
CA GLN A 326 0.20 1.46 -13.97
C GLN A 326 -0.09 0.35 -12.97
N GLY A 327 0.17 0.63 -11.69
CA GLY A 327 0.02 -0.35 -10.64
C GLY A 327 0.19 0.23 -9.24
N GLU A 328 0.07 -0.63 -8.25
CA GLU A 328 0.28 -0.31 -6.85
C GLU A 328 1.29 -1.30 -6.28
N PHE A 329 2.39 -0.82 -5.71
CA PHE A 329 3.43 -1.67 -5.14
C PHE A 329 3.51 -1.43 -3.62
N PHE A 330 3.59 -2.49 -2.84
CA PHE A 330 3.68 -2.40 -1.37
C PHE A 330 5.00 -2.96 -0.84
N GLU A 331 5.36 -4.15 -1.30
CA GLU A 331 6.62 -4.83 -1.00
C GLU A 331 6.98 -5.81 -2.12
N GLY A 332 8.26 -6.17 -2.21
CA GLY A 332 8.73 -7.21 -3.11
C GLY A 332 10.21 -7.53 -2.89
N ALA A 333 10.63 -8.71 -3.34
CA ALA A 333 12.03 -9.12 -3.27
C ALA A 333 12.44 -9.97 -4.47
N VAL A 334 13.73 -9.91 -4.80
CA VAL A 334 14.41 -10.81 -5.73
C VAL A 334 15.33 -11.71 -4.91
N THR A 335 15.31 -13.01 -5.18
CA THR A 335 16.02 -14.04 -4.41
C THR A 335 17.05 -14.77 -5.27
N THR A 336 18.10 -15.24 -4.62
CA THR A 336 19.06 -16.16 -5.26
C THR A 336 18.55 -17.60 -5.19
N GLY A 337 18.66 -18.34 -6.29
CA GLY A 337 18.21 -19.73 -6.36
C GLY A 337 16.75 -19.85 -6.82
N PHE A 338 16.27 -21.09 -6.94
CA PHE A 338 14.88 -21.41 -7.33
C PHE A 338 14.08 -21.77 -6.08
N PRO A 339 13.26 -20.87 -5.51
CA PRO A 339 12.58 -21.14 -4.25
C PRO A 339 11.68 -22.37 -4.33
N SER A 340 11.69 -23.19 -3.28
CA SER A 340 10.75 -24.32 -3.19
C SER A 340 9.34 -23.81 -2.93
N ASP A 341 8.33 -24.56 -3.39
CA ASP A 341 6.92 -24.23 -3.12
C ASP A 341 6.63 -24.12 -1.62
N ALA A 342 7.32 -24.91 -0.80
CA ALA A 342 7.21 -24.82 0.66
C ALA A 342 7.74 -23.49 1.20
N THR A 343 8.80 -22.95 0.61
CA THR A 343 9.36 -21.64 0.98
C THR A 343 8.41 -20.53 0.60
N GLU A 344 7.92 -20.51 -0.65
CA GLU A 344 6.96 -19.49 -1.11
C GLU A 344 5.65 -19.53 -0.32
N ASN A 345 5.14 -20.72 0.02
CA ASN A 345 3.95 -20.84 0.88
C ASN A 345 4.20 -20.30 2.30
N ALA A 346 5.41 -20.47 2.84
CA ALA A 346 5.77 -19.88 4.13
C ALA A 346 5.93 -18.35 4.04
N VAL A 347 6.44 -17.82 2.93
CA VAL A 347 6.49 -16.38 2.68
C VAL A 347 5.09 -15.81 2.52
N GLN A 348 4.18 -16.49 1.80
CA GLN A 348 2.77 -16.10 1.71
C GLN A 348 2.10 -16.04 3.08
N ALA A 349 2.39 -17.00 3.96
CA ALA A 349 1.89 -16.97 5.33
C ALA A 349 2.45 -15.77 6.12
N ALA A 350 3.72 -15.40 5.90
CA ALA A 350 4.31 -14.19 6.49
C ALA A 350 3.63 -12.91 5.96
N ILE A 351 3.41 -12.81 4.64
CA ILE A 351 2.69 -11.69 4.00
C ILE A 351 1.27 -11.56 4.56
N THR A 352 0.55 -12.68 4.71
CA THR A 352 -0.79 -12.69 5.33
C THR A 352 -0.75 -12.18 6.77
N ALA A 353 0.29 -12.54 7.53
CA ALA A 353 0.49 -12.10 8.91
C ALA A 353 0.90 -10.63 9.04
N THR A 354 1.38 -9.99 7.96
CA THR A 354 1.63 -8.54 7.90
C THR A 354 0.35 -7.77 8.20
N GLY A 355 -0.80 -8.26 7.73
CA GLY A 355 -2.12 -7.70 8.06
C GLY A 355 -2.51 -6.51 7.18
N TYR A 356 -2.31 -6.65 5.87
CA TYR A 356 -2.78 -5.68 4.88
C TYR A 356 -4.30 -5.48 4.97
N SER A 357 -4.69 -4.21 4.94
CA SER A 357 -6.09 -3.80 4.89
C SER A 357 -6.18 -2.49 4.14
N ALA A 358 -7.33 -2.28 3.48
CA ALA A 358 -7.64 -0.96 2.93
C ALA A 358 -7.47 0.07 4.07
N PRO A 359 -6.96 1.28 3.77
CA PRO A 359 -6.92 2.31 4.80
C PRO A 359 -8.34 2.45 5.37
N PRO A 360 -8.50 2.61 6.69
CA PRO A 360 -9.81 2.99 7.19
C PRO A 360 -10.24 4.23 6.41
N PRO A 361 -11.53 4.31 6.03
CA PRO A 361 -12.06 5.53 5.42
C PRO A 361 -11.51 6.73 6.21
N PRO A 362 -10.97 7.79 5.56
CA PRO A 362 -10.51 8.97 6.27
C PRO A 362 -11.55 9.31 7.34
N PRO A 363 -11.14 9.57 8.60
CA PRO A 363 -12.10 9.93 9.64
C PRO A 363 -13.05 10.93 9.03
N GLY A 364 -14.34 10.58 8.99
CA GLY A 364 -15.32 11.44 8.34
C GLY A 364 -15.16 12.84 8.91
N GLY A 365 -15.20 13.82 8.02
CA GLY A 365 -14.97 15.20 8.38
C GLY A 365 -16.27 15.97 8.43
N ALA A 366 -16.27 17.06 9.18
CA ALA A 366 -17.33 18.05 9.03
C ALA A 366 -17.17 18.74 7.65
N ILE A 367 -18.28 18.92 6.93
CA ILE A 367 -18.32 19.76 5.73
C ILE A 367 -18.88 21.13 6.16
N HIS A 368 -18.01 22.12 6.32
CA HIS A 368 -18.37 23.45 6.82
C HIS A 368 -18.81 24.38 5.69
N ALA A 369 -20.03 24.90 5.77
CA ALA A 369 -20.53 26.00 4.95
C ALA A 369 -19.80 27.30 5.33
N VAL A 370 -18.92 27.78 4.44
CA VAL A 370 -18.07 28.96 4.69
C VAL A 370 -18.92 30.21 4.92
N GLY A 371 -19.96 30.43 4.11
CA GLY A 371 -20.84 31.60 4.25
C GLY A 371 -21.66 31.66 5.55
N ALA A 372 -21.91 30.52 6.20
CA ALA A 372 -22.73 30.43 7.40
C ALA A 372 -21.95 30.08 8.68
N GLY A 373 -20.71 29.59 8.58
CA GLY A 373 -19.95 29.08 9.72
C GLY A 373 -20.61 27.88 10.39
N LYS A 374 -21.26 27.02 9.60
CA LYS A 374 -22.10 25.89 10.04
C LYS A 374 -21.74 24.62 9.30
N CYS A 375 -22.21 23.48 9.78
CA CYS A 375 -21.92 22.18 9.20
C CYS A 375 -23.08 21.73 8.30
N LEU A 376 -22.76 21.06 7.20
CA LEU A 376 -23.71 20.19 6.51
C LEU A 376 -24.25 19.17 7.53
N ASP A 377 -25.55 18.91 7.50
CA ASP A 377 -26.23 18.18 8.56
C ASP A 377 -27.37 17.35 7.98
N VAL A 378 -27.44 16.09 8.41
CA VAL A 378 -28.63 15.26 8.23
C VAL A 378 -29.61 15.56 9.39
N PRO A 379 -30.79 16.14 9.12
CA PRO A 379 -31.72 16.55 10.16
C PRO A 379 -32.07 15.40 11.12
N ASN A 380 -31.93 15.65 12.42
CA ASN A 380 -32.30 14.74 13.51
C ASN A 380 -31.65 13.35 13.41
N SER A 381 -30.45 13.24 12.83
CA SER A 381 -29.78 11.95 12.61
C SER A 381 -30.63 10.94 11.82
N SER A 382 -31.48 11.43 10.92
CA SER A 382 -32.36 10.58 10.12
C SER A 382 -31.55 9.60 9.26
N THR A 383 -31.94 8.33 9.28
CA THR A 383 -31.45 7.30 8.36
C THR A 383 -32.44 7.01 7.22
N THR A 384 -33.48 7.84 7.09
CA THR A 384 -34.53 7.65 6.08
C THR A 384 -34.11 8.26 4.74
N GLY A 385 -34.06 7.43 3.70
CA GLY A 385 -33.83 7.89 2.32
C GLY A 385 -34.86 8.94 1.89
N GLY A 386 -34.40 10.02 1.26
CA GLY A 386 -35.23 11.16 0.87
C GLY A 386 -35.16 12.34 1.82
N THR A 387 -34.49 12.20 2.98
CA THR A 387 -34.29 13.32 3.91
C THR A 387 -33.39 14.37 3.25
N GLN A 388 -33.91 15.59 3.07
CA GLN A 388 -33.13 16.71 2.53
C GLN A 388 -32.14 17.22 3.57
N LEU A 389 -30.91 17.48 3.13
CA LEU A 389 -29.89 18.01 4.02
C LEU A 389 -30.12 19.50 4.33
N GLN A 390 -29.56 19.89 5.45
CA GLN A 390 -29.58 21.26 5.93
C GLN A 390 -28.18 21.70 6.34
N ILE A 391 -28.04 22.96 6.74
CA ILE A 391 -26.95 23.40 7.58
C ILE A 391 -27.41 23.56 9.03
N TYR A 392 -26.55 23.20 9.97
CA TYR A 392 -26.82 23.32 11.40
C TYR A 392 -25.56 23.72 12.17
N THR A 393 -25.72 24.18 13.41
CA THR A 393 -24.60 24.42 14.31
C THR A 393 -23.74 23.16 14.40
N CYS A 394 -22.45 23.31 14.16
CA CYS A 394 -21.49 22.22 14.24
C CYS A 394 -21.47 21.63 15.65
N ASN A 395 -21.76 20.33 15.76
CA ASN A 395 -21.93 19.65 17.04
C ASN A 395 -21.06 18.38 17.16
N GLY A 396 -20.35 17.99 16.10
CA GLY A 396 -19.44 16.84 16.07
C GLY A 396 -20.13 15.47 16.14
N GLN A 397 -21.45 15.42 15.94
CA GLN A 397 -22.21 14.17 15.90
C GLN A 397 -22.09 13.49 14.54
N SER A 398 -22.39 12.18 14.51
CA SER A 398 -22.31 11.33 13.33
C SER A 398 -23.09 11.86 12.12
N ASN A 399 -24.22 12.54 12.36
CA ASN A 399 -25.06 13.12 11.32
C ASN A 399 -24.46 14.37 10.63
N GLN A 400 -23.30 14.85 11.11
CA GLN A 400 -22.50 15.93 10.51
C GLN A 400 -21.11 15.44 10.07
N THR A 401 -20.86 14.14 10.17
CA THR A 401 -19.59 13.51 9.86
C THR A 401 -19.68 12.80 8.51
N PHE A 402 -19.04 13.36 7.49
CA PHE A 402 -19.13 12.88 6.12
C PHE A 402 -17.81 12.28 5.65
N HIS A 403 -17.91 11.16 4.94
CA HIS A 403 -16.79 10.42 4.40
C HIS A 403 -16.82 10.43 2.86
N ARG A 404 -15.75 10.89 2.22
CA ARG A 404 -15.63 10.83 0.76
C ARG A 404 -14.97 9.53 0.33
N THR A 405 -15.58 8.81 -0.62
CA THR A 405 -15.02 7.57 -1.18
C THR A 405 -14.14 7.85 -2.40
N SER A 406 -13.34 6.85 -2.80
CA SER A 406 -12.61 6.85 -4.06
C SER A 406 -13.53 6.86 -5.30
N ALA A 407 -14.80 6.46 -5.14
CA ALA A 407 -15.83 6.53 -6.17
C ALA A 407 -16.50 7.93 -6.29
N ASN A 408 -15.95 8.95 -5.62
CA ASN A 408 -16.50 10.31 -5.53
C ASN A 408 -17.87 10.39 -4.85
N GLU A 409 -18.27 9.40 -4.06
CA GLU A 409 -19.47 9.52 -3.21
C GLU A 409 -19.13 10.30 -1.93
N ILE A 410 -20.12 11.01 -1.38
CA ILE A 410 -20.04 11.58 -0.04
C ILE A 410 -21.04 10.81 0.83
N GLN A 411 -20.53 10.08 1.81
CA GLN A 411 -21.28 9.18 2.67
C GLN A 411 -21.45 9.77 4.07
N VAL A 412 -22.53 9.41 4.74
CA VAL A 412 -22.79 9.70 6.16
C VAL A 412 -23.26 8.42 6.83
N THR A 413 -22.72 8.11 8.00
CA THR A 413 -23.10 6.92 8.76
C THR A 413 -23.65 7.33 10.11
N ASP A 414 -24.92 7.01 10.37
CA ASP A 414 -25.58 7.25 11.65
C ASP A 414 -26.30 5.99 12.11
N ALA A 415 -26.23 5.69 13.41
CA ALA A 415 -26.77 4.47 14.03
C ALA A 415 -26.42 3.16 13.25
N GLY A 416 -25.23 3.08 12.67
CA GLY A 416 -24.76 1.93 11.89
C GLY A 416 -25.32 1.84 10.46
N THR A 417 -26.07 2.84 9.99
CA THR A 417 -26.61 2.90 8.63
C THR A 417 -25.83 3.91 7.81
N THR A 418 -25.24 3.48 6.70
CA THR A 418 -24.52 4.34 5.75
C THR A 418 -25.45 4.78 4.62
N MET A 419 -25.49 6.08 4.37
CA MET A 419 -26.26 6.72 3.30
C MET A 419 -25.37 7.65 2.48
N CYS A 420 -25.75 7.94 1.25
CA CYS A 420 -25.01 8.78 0.31
C CYS A 420 -25.72 10.10 0.07
N LEU A 421 -24.94 11.17 -0.08
CA LEU A 421 -25.35 12.46 -0.59
C LEU A 421 -25.85 12.29 -2.03
N ASP A 422 -27.08 12.73 -2.32
CA ASP A 422 -27.79 12.40 -3.56
C ASP A 422 -28.53 13.62 -4.12
N ALA A 423 -28.34 13.89 -5.41
CA ALA A 423 -29.17 14.82 -6.16
C ALA A 423 -30.53 14.17 -6.48
N ASN A 424 -31.56 14.59 -5.75
CA ASN A 424 -32.87 13.93 -5.72
C ASN A 424 -33.44 13.68 -7.12
N ASN A 425 -33.91 12.45 -7.38
CA ASN A 425 -34.45 12.01 -8.66
C ASN A 425 -33.51 12.23 -9.85
N LYS A 426 -32.18 12.23 -9.64
CA LYS A 426 -31.18 12.51 -10.68
C LYS A 426 -31.35 13.90 -11.31
N GLY A 427 -31.86 14.85 -10.53
CA GLY A 427 -32.13 16.20 -11.01
C GLY A 427 -30.86 16.93 -11.40
N THR A 428 -30.89 17.59 -12.56
CA THR A 428 -29.76 18.37 -13.11
C THR A 428 -30.08 19.85 -13.26
N THR A 429 -31.19 20.32 -12.67
CA THR A 429 -31.63 21.71 -12.73
C THR A 429 -31.42 22.44 -11.40
N ALA A 430 -31.23 23.75 -11.45
CA ALA A 430 -31.16 24.58 -10.26
C ALA A 430 -32.43 24.45 -9.40
N GLY A 431 -32.26 24.33 -8.09
CA GLY A 431 -33.32 24.03 -7.13
C GLY A 431 -33.54 22.54 -6.87
N THR A 432 -32.78 21.65 -7.54
CA THR A 432 -32.80 20.21 -7.22
C THR A 432 -32.37 20.02 -5.76
N LYS A 433 -33.20 19.32 -4.98
CA LYS A 433 -32.90 19.04 -3.56
C LYS A 433 -31.71 18.10 -3.45
N VAL A 434 -30.85 18.36 -2.47
CA VAL A 434 -29.80 17.41 -2.08
C VAL A 434 -30.26 16.66 -0.84
N ILE A 435 -30.37 15.35 -0.96
CA ILE A 435 -30.93 14.44 0.04
C ILE A 435 -29.89 13.41 0.45
N ILE A 436 -30.21 12.60 1.45
CA ILE A 436 -29.56 11.30 1.66
C ILE A 436 -30.35 10.18 0.99
N TRP A 437 -29.67 9.22 0.37
CA TRP A 437 -30.28 8.04 -0.23
C TRP A 437 -29.37 6.82 -0.07
N SER A 438 -29.90 5.61 -0.24
CA SER A 438 -29.09 4.39 -0.22
C SER A 438 -28.00 4.48 -1.30
N CYS A 439 -26.75 4.23 -0.90
CA CYS A 439 -25.61 4.26 -1.80
C CYS A 439 -25.77 3.22 -2.90
N ASN A 440 -25.65 3.65 -4.15
CA ASN A 440 -25.88 2.81 -5.32
C ASN A 440 -24.93 3.10 -6.50
N GLY A 441 -23.91 3.94 -6.30
CA GLY A 441 -22.87 4.21 -7.31
C GLY A 441 -23.33 5.01 -8.53
N GLN A 442 -24.58 5.48 -8.58
CA GLN A 442 -25.08 6.24 -9.73
C GLN A 442 -24.51 7.67 -9.74
N SER A 443 -24.49 8.27 -10.94
CA SER A 443 -23.86 9.58 -11.17
C SER A 443 -24.47 10.73 -10.37
N ASN A 444 -25.73 10.62 -9.93
CA ASN A 444 -26.39 11.60 -9.06
C ASN A 444 -25.92 11.53 -7.59
N GLN A 445 -25.10 10.53 -7.23
CA GLN A 445 -24.44 10.40 -5.92
C GLN A 445 -22.94 10.71 -5.97
N GLN A 446 -22.43 11.12 -7.14
CA GLN A 446 -21.03 11.46 -7.34
C GLN A 446 -20.83 12.97 -7.26
N TRP A 447 -19.80 13.39 -6.54
CA TRP A 447 -19.53 14.78 -6.20
C TRP A 447 -18.07 15.13 -6.42
N ASN A 448 -17.82 16.21 -7.15
CA ASN A 448 -16.50 16.79 -7.32
C ASN A 448 -16.26 17.80 -6.20
N VAL A 449 -15.30 17.52 -5.32
CA VAL A 449 -14.81 18.49 -4.34
C VAL A 449 -13.66 19.26 -4.98
N ASN A 450 -13.85 20.56 -5.18
CA ASN A 450 -12.95 21.39 -5.99
C ASN A 450 -11.99 22.21 -5.11
N SER A 451 -10.79 22.50 -5.62
CA SER A 451 -9.77 23.28 -4.90
C SER A 451 -10.18 24.73 -4.62
N ASN A 452 -11.17 25.25 -5.34
CA ASN A 452 -11.72 26.59 -5.14
C ASN A 452 -12.78 26.64 -4.03
N GLY A 453 -13.02 25.55 -3.30
CA GLY A 453 -13.96 25.46 -2.18
C GLY A 453 -15.38 25.06 -2.56
N THR A 454 -15.72 24.87 -3.85
CA THR A 454 -17.05 24.39 -4.22
C THR A 454 -17.13 22.86 -4.19
N ILE A 455 -18.33 22.34 -3.94
CA ILE A 455 -18.68 20.94 -4.20
C ILE A 455 -19.69 20.95 -5.34
N THR A 456 -19.43 20.21 -6.43
CA THR A 456 -20.33 20.15 -7.59
C THR A 456 -20.85 18.74 -7.82
N GLY A 457 -22.12 18.61 -8.22
CA GLY A 457 -22.67 17.32 -8.64
C GLY A 457 -21.99 16.87 -9.93
N ALA A 458 -21.40 15.68 -9.96
CA ALA A 458 -20.65 15.20 -11.12
C ALA A 458 -21.52 15.09 -12.37
N GLN A 459 -22.80 14.72 -12.20
CA GLN A 459 -23.76 14.64 -13.30
C GLN A 459 -24.23 16.02 -13.82
N SER A 460 -24.46 16.98 -12.93
CA SER A 460 -25.13 18.24 -13.27
C SER A 460 -24.17 19.40 -13.53
N GLY A 461 -22.96 19.33 -12.96
CA GLY A 461 -22.02 20.46 -12.89
C GLY A 461 -22.48 21.60 -11.97
N LEU A 462 -23.62 21.48 -11.30
CA LEU A 462 -24.17 22.49 -10.39
C LEU A 462 -23.53 22.41 -9.01
N CYS A 463 -23.48 23.55 -8.32
CA CYS A 463 -22.87 23.69 -7.01
C CYS A 463 -23.83 23.27 -5.89
N LEU A 464 -23.28 22.62 -4.86
CA LEU A 464 -23.90 22.42 -3.57
C LEU A 464 -24.08 23.79 -2.90
N ASP A 465 -25.33 24.16 -2.64
CA ASP A 465 -25.74 25.52 -2.31
C ASP A 465 -26.62 25.53 -1.07
N VAL A 466 -26.31 26.41 -0.11
CA VAL A 466 -27.24 26.73 0.98
C VAL A 466 -28.30 27.70 0.44
N SER A 467 -29.55 27.24 0.41
CA SER A 467 -30.66 27.94 -0.24
C SER A 467 -30.84 29.36 0.31
N GLY A 468 -30.86 30.33 -0.61
CA GLY A 468 -31.07 31.75 -0.30
C GLY A 468 -29.93 32.39 0.49
N ALA A 469 -28.74 31.79 0.48
CA ALA A 469 -27.59 32.21 1.28
C ALA A 469 -27.90 32.37 2.78
N SER A 470 -28.89 31.61 3.27
CA SER A 470 -29.32 31.69 4.66
C SER A 470 -28.22 31.19 5.60
N THR A 471 -28.07 31.87 6.73
CA THR A 471 -27.16 31.48 7.81
C THR A 471 -27.91 30.84 8.98
N ALA A 472 -29.23 30.64 8.87
CA ALA A 472 -30.05 30.07 9.94
C ALA A 472 -29.84 28.54 10.07
N ASN A 473 -30.06 28.01 11.28
CA ASN A 473 -30.13 26.55 11.47
C ASN A 473 -31.33 26.00 10.71
N GLY A 474 -31.15 24.88 10.04
CA GLY A 474 -32.20 24.27 9.22
C GLY A 474 -32.37 24.87 7.83
N ALA A 475 -31.48 25.78 7.41
CA ALA A 475 -31.45 26.21 6.02
C ALA A 475 -31.11 25.02 5.11
N LEU A 476 -31.96 24.76 4.12
CA LEU A 476 -31.88 23.59 3.26
C LEU A 476 -30.76 23.71 2.22
N VAL A 477 -30.21 22.55 1.86
CA VAL A 477 -29.19 22.43 0.82
C VAL A 477 -29.82 21.95 -0.49
N GLN A 478 -29.34 22.52 -1.59
CA GLN A 478 -29.82 22.28 -2.95
C GLN A 478 -28.67 22.33 -3.96
N LEU A 479 -28.95 21.93 -5.20
CA LEU A 479 -28.11 22.25 -6.35
C LEU A 479 -28.49 23.61 -6.90
N TRP A 480 -27.50 24.44 -7.21
CA TRP A 480 -27.72 25.74 -7.83
C TRP A 480 -26.64 26.07 -8.86
N THR A 481 -26.94 27.01 -9.76
CA THR A 481 -25.95 27.53 -10.70
C THR A 481 -24.77 28.10 -9.92
N CYS A 482 -23.57 27.60 -10.23
CA CYS A 482 -22.34 28.08 -9.62
C CYS A 482 -22.15 29.57 -9.92
N ASN A 483 -22.11 30.39 -8.88
CA ASN A 483 -22.07 31.86 -8.99
C ASN A 483 -20.95 32.49 -8.14
N GLY A 484 -20.13 31.66 -7.46
CA GLY A 484 -18.98 32.10 -6.68
C GLY A 484 -19.32 32.73 -5.32
N GLN A 485 -20.60 32.76 -4.92
CA GLN A 485 -21.00 33.28 -3.61
C GLN A 485 -20.60 32.35 -2.47
N SER A 486 -20.46 32.91 -1.26
CA SER A 486 -19.97 32.19 -0.07
C SER A 486 -20.89 31.07 0.41
N ASN A 487 -22.17 31.08 0.04
CA ASN A 487 -23.13 30.01 0.34
C ASN A 487 -22.95 28.75 -0.54
N GLN A 488 -22.00 28.79 -1.49
CA GLN A 488 -21.57 27.65 -2.31
C GLN A 488 -20.14 27.20 -1.97
N GLN A 489 -19.55 27.80 -0.94
CA GLN A 489 -18.19 27.54 -0.50
C GLN A 489 -18.21 26.64 0.73
N TRP A 490 -17.39 25.59 0.69
CA TRP A 490 -17.33 24.51 1.66
C TRP A 490 -15.88 24.19 2.01
N THR A 491 -15.63 23.88 3.28
CA THR A 491 -14.34 23.31 3.72
C THR A 491 -14.58 21.95 4.37
N ILE A 492 -13.67 21.01 4.17
CA ILE A 492 -13.74 19.66 4.73
C ILE A 492 -12.60 19.54 5.74
N SER A 493 -12.90 19.09 6.95
CA SER A 493 -11.94 18.98 8.06
C SER A 493 -11.96 17.63 8.72
#